data_AF-A0A6S7JM22-F1
#
_entry.id   AF-A0A6S7JM22-F1
#
_cell.length_a   1.000
_cell.length_b   1.000
_cell.length_c   1.000
_cell.angle_alpha   90.00
_cell.angle_beta   90.00
_cell.angle_gamma   90.00
#
_symmetry.space_group_name_H-M   'P 1'
#
loop_
_entity.id
_entity.type
_entity.pdbx_description
1 polymer ?
#
loop_
_entity_poly.entity_id
_entity_poly.type
_entity_poly.pdbx_seq_one_letter_code
_entity_poly.pdbx_strand_id
1 'polypeptide(L)'
;MKSYFVVSTLCIFALYCEFSNADEIEECPEFKPVGCFKDRSRSKNRALGRLLITDRDRSDKKRYSGKDIDWFNYGVYIHDLACRCAKFAKEKGFSHFGLQFYGECWSGPTAGITYLKYGESAQCANEYFGACEDPDEGACIGRANANFVYQLSVTPRKLLNSLQTKHGYNALLFVFVRVLKFSSIARLLKTLVCEPCLAKASPSGPRFTGLGWQELSGMRTPTIQDRQAFQPFQ
;
A
#
# COMPACT_ATOMS: atom_id res chain seq x y z
N MET A 1 25.16 -47.10 11.86
CA MET A 1 25.41 -46.10 10.81
C MET A 1 24.17 -45.67 10.01
N LYS A 2 23.15 -46.52 9.85
CA LYS A 2 21.92 -46.19 9.10
C LYS A 2 20.97 -45.19 9.81
N SER A 3 21.07 -45.07 11.13
CA SER A 3 20.18 -44.21 11.93
C SER A 3 20.57 -42.72 11.89
N TYR A 4 21.86 -42.39 11.81
CA TYR A 4 22.36 -41.01 11.76
C TYR A 4 22.01 -40.27 10.46
N PHE A 5 21.91 -40.99 9.34
CA PHE A 5 21.64 -40.41 8.02
C PHE A 5 20.18 -39.94 7.87
N VAL A 6 19.25 -40.62 8.54
CA VAL A 6 17.81 -40.28 8.54
C VAL A 6 17.53 -39.08 9.44
N VAL A 7 18.23 -38.98 10.57
CA VAL A 7 18.11 -37.83 11.48
C VAL A 7 18.68 -36.56 10.84
N SER A 8 19.80 -36.68 10.12
CA SER A 8 20.43 -35.53 9.45
C SER A 8 19.61 -34.93 8.31
N THR A 9 18.91 -35.74 7.52
CA THR A 9 18.11 -35.25 6.39
C THR A 9 16.79 -34.62 6.84
N LEU A 10 16.19 -35.12 7.93
CA LEU A 10 15.02 -34.54 8.57
C LEU A 10 15.31 -33.16 9.19
N CYS A 11 16.48 -32.97 9.80
CA CYS A 11 16.89 -31.66 10.33
C CYS A 11 17.12 -30.62 9.23
N ILE A 12 17.67 -31.02 8.08
CA ILE A 12 17.90 -30.11 6.96
C ILE A 12 16.56 -29.69 6.32
N PHE A 13 15.61 -30.61 6.18
CA PHE A 13 14.25 -30.30 5.71
C PHE A 13 13.50 -29.35 6.64
N ALA A 14 13.65 -29.50 7.96
CA ALA A 14 13.07 -28.59 8.95
C ALA A 14 13.71 -27.19 8.88
N LEU A 15 15.04 -27.10 8.76
CA LEU A 15 15.77 -25.84 8.64
C LEU A 15 15.44 -25.06 7.36
N TYR A 16 15.13 -25.74 6.25
CA TYR A 16 14.70 -25.07 5.02
C TYR A 16 13.22 -24.68 5.03
N CYS A 17 12.38 -25.32 5.84
CA CYS A 17 10.95 -24.99 5.94
C CYS A 17 10.69 -23.71 6.74
N GLU A 18 11.61 -23.31 7.61
CA GLU A 18 11.54 -22.07 8.39
C GLU A 18 11.81 -20.80 7.56
N PHE A 19 12.35 -20.92 6.35
CA PHE A 19 12.82 -19.77 5.56
C PHE A 19 11.85 -19.28 4.48
N SER A 20 10.69 -19.92 4.32
CA SER A 20 9.70 -19.54 3.30
C SER A 20 8.50 -18.85 3.92
N ASN A 21 8.38 -17.56 3.57
CA ASN A 21 7.22 -16.68 3.65
C ASN A 21 7.06 -15.91 4.97
N ALA A 22 8.01 -15.00 5.22
CA ALA A 22 7.58 -13.70 5.71
C ALA A 22 6.82 -13.03 4.55
N ASP A 23 5.50 -13.13 4.55
CA ASP A 23 4.66 -12.20 3.81
C ASP A 23 5.15 -10.79 4.18
N GLU A 24 5.69 -10.06 3.20
CA GLU A 24 5.90 -8.63 3.37
C GLU A 24 4.49 -8.06 3.56
N ILE A 25 4.10 -7.80 4.81
CA ILE A 25 3.00 -6.88 5.08
C ILE A 25 3.38 -5.64 4.28
N GLU A 26 2.69 -5.40 3.18
CA GLU A 26 3.02 -4.32 2.25
C GLU A 26 2.63 -3.02 2.95
N GLU A 27 3.53 -2.60 3.84
CA GLU A 27 3.35 -1.49 4.74
C GLU A 27 3.16 -0.23 3.91
N CYS A 28 2.29 0.64 4.42
CA CYS A 28 2.05 1.91 3.78
C CYS A 28 3.36 2.71 3.71
N PRO A 29 3.81 3.14 2.52
CA PRO A 29 4.98 3.99 2.45
C PRO A 29 4.76 5.26 3.27
N GLU A 30 5.75 5.64 4.06
CA GLU A 30 5.68 6.87 4.84
C GLU A 30 5.60 8.09 3.89
N PHE A 31 4.66 8.98 4.16
CA PHE A 31 4.47 10.25 3.46
C PHE A 31 3.98 11.32 4.44
N LYS A 32 4.13 12.58 4.05
CA LYS A 32 3.73 13.75 4.84
C LYS A 32 2.81 14.67 4.04
N PRO A 33 1.79 15.28 4.66
CA PRO A 33 0.96 16.26 3.99
C PRO A 33 1.77 17.52 3.65
N VAL A 34 1.54 18.08 2.46
CA VAL A 34 2.18 19.33 2.00
C VAL A 34 1.18 20.47 1.93
N GLY A 35 -0.03 20.22 1.42
CA GLY A 35 -1.10 21.22 1.38
C GLY A 35 -1.97 21.14 0.13
N CYS A 36 -2.86 22.13 -0.01
CA CYS A 36 -3.84 22.19 -1.08
C CYS A 36 -3.44 23.17 -2.20
N PHE A 37 -3.35 22.67 -3.43
CA PHE A 37 -2.86 23.45 -4.58
C PHE A 37 -3.81 23.39 -5.77
N LYS A 38 -3.88 24.48 -6.53
CA LYS A 38 -4.71 24.57 -7.75
C LYS A 38 -4.19 23.61 -8.82
N ASP A 39 -5.13 23.03 -9.56
CA ASP A 39 -4.84 22.26 -10.75
C ASP A 39 -5.76 22.68 -11.89
N ARG A 40 -5.37 22.30 -13.11
CA ARG A 40 -6.18 22.51 -14.31
C ARG A 40 -6.62 21.15 -14.83
N SER A 41 -7.59 20.52 -14.16
CA SER A 41 -7.92 19.12 -14.39
C SER A 41 -8.41 18.79 -15.80
N ARG A 42 -9.04 19.77 -16.45
CA ARG A 42 -9.51 19.72 -17.85
C ARG A 42 -8.44 20.10 -18.88
N SER A 43 -7.23 20.47 -18.45
CA SER A 43 -6.14 20.86 -19.33
C SER A 43 -5.12 19.74 -19.48
N LYS A 44 -4.43 19.68 -20.64
CA LYS A 44 -3.23 18.85 -20.81
C LYS A 44 -2.05 19.34 -19.96
N ASN A 45 -2.09 20.59 -19.50
CA ASN A 45 -1.03 21.22 -18.72
C ASN A 45 -1.35 21.18 -17.22
N ARG A 46 -1.43 19.98 -16.64
CA ARG A 46 -1.72 19.80 -15.21
C ARG A 46 -0.50 20.10 -14.34
N ALA A 47 -0.71 20.45 -13.07
CA ALA A 47 0.36 20.57 -12.08
C ALA A 47 1.03 19.21 -11.82
N LEU A 48 0.21 18.16 -11.73
CA LEU A 48 0.63 16.76 -11.66
C LEU A 48 0.15 16.05 -12.93
N GLY A 49 1.09 15.63 -13.78
CA GLY A 49 0.80 15.23 -15.16
C GLY A 49 0.47 13.76 -15.39
N ARG A 50 0.60 12.90 -14.39
CA ARG A 50 0.40 11.45 -14.51
C ARG A 50 -0.69 10.97 -13.57
N LEU A 51 -1.81 10.52 -14.12
CA LEU A 51 -2.80 9.73 -13.39
C LEU A 51 -2.22 8.35 -13.13
N LEU A 52 -1.98 8.01 -11.87
CA LEU A 52 -1.47 6.70 -11.47
C LEU A 52 -2.62 5.73 -11.23
N ILE A 53 -3.66 6.20 -10.52
CA ILE A 53 -4.79 5.40 -10.10
C ILE A 53 -6.08 6.23 -10.19
N THR A 54 -7.19 5.61 -10.56
CA THR A 54 -8.55 6.17 -10.44
C THR A 54 -9.52 5.15 -9.87
N ASP A 55 -10.31 5.55 -8.88
CA ASP A 55 -11.43 4.77 -8.32
C ASP A 55 -12.77 5.32 -8.81
N ARG A 56 -12.72 6.28 -9.74
CA ARG A 56 -13.89 6.99 -10.30
C ARG A 56 -14.37 6.40 -11.62
N ASP A 57 -13.46 5.75 -12.33
CA ASP A 57 -13.69 5.29 -13.69
C ASP A 57 -13.30 3.82 -13.85
N ARG A 58 -14.29 2.94 -13.67
CA ARG A 58 -14.18 1.49 -13.90
C ARG A 58 -13.87 1.12 -15.35
N SER A 59 -14.08 2.03 -16.31
CA SER A 59 -13.81 1.79 -17.72
C SER A 59 -12.31 1.92 -18.05
N ASP A 60 -11.57 2.70 -17.27
CA ASP A 60 -10.11 2.83 -17.40
C ASP A 60 -9.37 1.61 -16.83
N LYS A 61 -9.37 0.51 -17.59
CA LYS A 61 -8.75 -0.76 -17.17
C LYS A 61 -7.25 -0.67 -16.84
N LYS A 62 -6.57 0.40 -17.25
CA LYS A 62 -5.14 0.58 -17.02
C LYS A 62 -4.84 1.26 -15.69
N ARG A 63 -5.74 2.12 -15.22
CA ARG A 63 -5.54 2.96 -14.02
C ARG A 63 -6.59 2.71 -12.95
N TYR A 64 -7.66 1.98 -13.25
CA TYR A 64 -8.63 1.56 -12.25
C TYR A 64 -7.96 0.68 -11.19
N SER A 65 -8.13 1.01 -9.92
CA SER A 65 -7.46 0.28 -8.82
C SER A 65 -8.06 -1.09 -8.51
N GLY A 66 -9.26 -1.38 -9.04
CA GLY A 66 -10.09 -2.49 -8.56
C GLY A 66 -11.13 -2.07 -7.52
N LYS A 67 -11.03 -0.86 -6.95
CA LYS A 67 -11.95 -0.32 -5.93
C LYS A 67 -12.73 0.90 -6.46
N ASP A 68 -13.97 1.02 -6.00
CA ASP A 68 -14.75 2.25 -6.12
C ASP A 68 -14.54 3.13 -4.89
N ILE A 69 -14.96 4.39 -5.00
CA ILE A 69 -15.10 5.28 -3.85
C ILE A 69 -16.11 4.72 -2.86
N ASP A 70 -15.66 4.47 -1.62
CA ASP A 70 -16.56 4.19 -0.50
C ASP A 70 -17.00 5.51 0.15
N TRP A 71 -18.18 5.98 -0.27
CA TRP A 71 -18.78 7.22 0.26
C TRP A 71 -19.29 7.07 1.69
N PHE A 72 -19.53 5.84 2.16
CA PHE A 72 -20.07 5.60 3.50
C PHE A 72 -18.95 5.60 4.55
N ASN A 73 -17.80 5.00 4.22
CA ASN A 73 -16.60 4.99 5.07
C ASN A 73 -15.49 5.87 4.50
N TYR A 74 -15.84 7.10 4.12
CA TYR A 74 -14.96 7.94 3.32
C TYR A 74 -13.59 8.18 3.94
N GLY A 75 -13.50 8.49 5.24
CA GLY A 75 -12.22 8.70 5.92
C GLY A 75 -11.26 7.49 5.85
N VAL A 76 -11.78 6.28 6.03
CA VAL A 76 -11.00 5.04 5.86
C VAL A 76 -10.57 4.89 4.41
N TYR A 77 -11.48 5.17 3.48
CA TYR A 77 -11.21 5.09 2.05
C TYR A 77 -10.13 6.07 1.60
N ILE A 78 -10.14 7.33 2.03
CA ILE A 78 -9.16 8.31 1.54
C ILE A 78 -7.76 7.98 2.08
N HIS A 79 -7.67 7.44 3.31
CA HIS A 79 -6.40 6.97 3.87
C HIS A 79 -5.86 5.78 3.08
N ASP A 80 -6.69 4.79 2.75
CA ASP A 80 -6.34 3.67 1.86
C ASP A 80 -5.91 4.16 0.46
N LEU A 81 -6.62 5.14 -0.11
CA LEU A 81 -6.27 5.75 -1.39
C LEU A 81 -4.92 6.45 -1.35
N ALA A 82 -4.65 7.25 -0.30
CA ALA A 82 -3.36 7.90 -0.09
C ALA A 82 -2.25 6.86 -0.02
N CYS A 83 -2.49 5.78 0.70
CA CYS A 83 -1.53 4.69 0.84
C CYS A 83 -1.20 3.99 -0.49
N ARG A 84 -2.23 3.61 -1.26
CA ARG A 84 -2.04 3.04 -2.60
C ARG A 84 -1.32 4.03 -3.51
N CYS A 85 -1.71 5.31 -3.47
CA CYS A 85 -1.07 6.34 -4.27
C CYS A 85 0.42 6.48 -3.94
N ALA A 86 0.77 6.44 -2.65
CA ALA A 86 2.15 6.48 -2.18
C ALA A 86 2.97 5.29 -2.71
N LYS A 87 2.40 4.08 -2.72
CA LYS A 87 3.04 2.87 -3.27
C LYS A 87 3.39 3.05 -4.74
N PHE A 88 2.39 3.37 -5.57
CA PHE A 88 2.59 3.55 -7.02
C PHE A 88 3.53 4.72 -7.35
N ALA A 89 3.47 5.81 -6.59
CA ALA A 89 4.39 6.94 -6.77
C ALA A 89 5.83 6.55 -6.42
N LYS A 90 6.03 5.82 -5.31
CA LYS A 90 7.34 5.33 -4.87
C LYS A 90 7.95 4.34 -5.86
N GLU A 91 7.17 3.39 -6.37
CA GLU A 91 7.61 2.44 -7.40
C GLU A 91 8.10 3.13 -8.67
N LYS A 92 7.43 4.24 -9.06
CA LYS A 92 7.83 5.06 -10.21
C LYS A 92 8.98 6.03 -9.91
N GLY A 93 9.47 6.06 -8.67
CA GLY A 93 10.53 6.98 -8.24
C GLY A 93 10.10 8.44 -8.21
N PHE A 94 8.80 8.72 -8.05
CA PHE A 94 8.28 10.07 -7.90
C PHE A 94 8.44 10.54 -6.45
N SER A 95 8.64 11.84 -6.25
CA SER A 95 8.86 12.41 -4.92
C SER A 95 7.58 12.86 -4.22
N HIS A 96 6.54 13.19 -4.98
CA HIS A 96 5.27 13.72 -4.49
C HIS A 96 4.12 13.07 -5.23
N PHE A 97 2.97 13.00 -4.58
CA PHE A 97 1.71 12.66 -5.21
C PHE A 97 0.61 13.60 -4.73
N GLY A 98 -0.49 13.65 -5.45
CA GLY A 98 -1.65 14.44 -5.10
C GLY A 98 -2.91 13.62 -5.26
N LEU A 99 -3.81 13.76 -4.29
CA LEU A 99 -5.14 13.21 -4.39
C LEU A 99 -6.09 14.28 -4.92
N GLN A 100 -6.92 13.90 -5.88
CA GLN A 100 -7.86 14.80 -6.53
C GLN A 100 -9.19 14.11 -6.84
N PHE A 101 -10.22 14.94 -7.00
CA PHE A 101 -11.56 14.59 -7.45
C PHE A 101 -12.18 13.45 -6.63
N TYR A 102 -11.88 13.42 -5.33
CA TYR A 102 -12.39 12.45 -4.37
C TYR A 102 -11.98 10.98 -4.57
N GLY A 103 -11.21 10.64 -5.61
CA GLY A 103 -10.85 9.24 -5.91
C GLY A 103 -9.74 9.04 -6.94
N GLU A 104 -8.96 10.07 -7.27
CA GLU A 104 -7.86 9.98 -8.23
C GLU A 104 -6.51 10.26 -7.56
N CYS A 105 -5.50 9.54 -8.03
CA CYS A 105 -4.10 9.68 -7.64
C CYS A 105 -3.28 10.24 -8.81
N TRP A 106 -2.72 11.42 -8.63
CA TRP A 106 -1.89 12.11 -9.62
C TRP A 106 -0.46 12.30 -9.13
N SER A 107 0.51 12.26 -10.04
CA SER A 107 1.93 12.48 -9.74
C SER A 107 2.71 12.81 -11.02
N GLY A 108 4.03 12.58 -11.03
CA GLY A 108 4.91 12.69 -12.19
C GLY A 108 6.38 12.81 -11.78
N PRO A 109 7.31 12.67 -12.75
CA PRO A 109 8.74 12.78 -12.50
C PRO A 109 9.16 14.11 -11.87
N THR A 110 8.45 15.19 -12.20
CA THR A 110 8.70 16.56 -11.73
C THR A 110 7.70 16.99 -10.64
N ALA A 111 6.95 16.05 -10.05
CA ALA A 111 5.87 16.39 -9.11
C ALA A 111 6.34 17.31 -7.98
N GLY A 112 7.54 17.09 -7.44
CA GLY A 112 8.11 17.92 -6.37
C GLY A 112 8.49 19.35 -6.73
N ILE A 113 8.41 19.74 -8.01
CA ILE A 113 8.60 21.13 -8.44
C ILE A 113 7.35 21.71 -9.10
N THR A 114 6.48 20.87 -9.67
CA THR A 114 5.31 21.34 -10.43
C THR A 114 4.01 21.38 -9.63
N TYR A 115 3.96 20.79 -8.43
CA TYR A 115 2.72 20.72 -7.64
C TYR A 115 2.13 22.11 -7.31
N LEU A 116 2.98 23.11 -7.04
CA LEU A 116 2.57 24.48 -6.68
C LEU A 116 2.40 25.41 -7.90
N LYS A 117 2.53 24.88 -9.13
CA LYS A 117 2.60 25.67 -10.37
C LYS A 117 1.49 26.72 -10.53
N TYR A 118 0.30 26.44 -10.02
CA TYR A 118 -0.87 27.32 -10.12
C TYR A 118 -1.24 28.03 -8.82
N GLY A 119 -0.40 27.91 -7.78
CA GLY A 119 -0.61 28.47 -6.46
C GLY A 119 -1.54 27.64 -5.57
N GLU A 120 -1.75 28.13 -4.35
CA GLU A 120 -2.58 27.50 -3.32
C GLU A 120 -4.07 27.52 -3.67
N SER A 121 -4.80 26.58 -3.08
CA SER A 121 -6.24 26.40 -3.22
C SER A 121 -6.89 26.16 -1.86
N ALA A 122 -8.15 26.59 -1.71
CA ALA A 122 -9.01 26.18 -0.60
C ALA A 122 -9.97 25.03 -0.98
N GLN A 123 -9.81 24.47 -2.19
CA GLN A 123 -10.72 23.46 -2.76
C GLN A 123 -10.23 22.04 -2.46
N CYS A 124 -9.77 21.78 -1.25
CA CYS A 124 -9.52 20.44 -0.74
C CYS A 124 -10.52 20.14 0.38
N ALA A 125 -10.71 18.86 0.65
CA ALA A 125 -11.64 18.40 1.65
C ALA A 125 -11.06 17.27 2.50
N ASN A 126 -11.43 17.27 3.77
CA ASN A 126 -11.13 16.19 4.72
C ASN A 126 -12.15 15.05 4.56
N GLU A 127 -12.08 14.06 5.44
CA GLU A 127 -12.98 12.91 5.50
C GLU A 127 -14.47 13.26 5.68
N TYR A 128 -14.77 14.45 6.20
CA TYR A 128 -16.13 14.96 6.41
C TYR A 128 -16.60 15.91 5.30
N PHE A 129 -15.85 16.00 4.20
CA PHE A 129 -16.10 16.94 3.10
C PHE A 129 -15.96 18.43 3.47
N GLY A 130 -15.47 18.73 4.68
CA GLY A 130 -15.17 20.06 5.20
C GLY A 130 -13.81 20.59 4.71
N ALA A 131 -13.32 21.69 5.28
CA ALA A 131 -12.01 22.22 4.96
C ALA A 131 -10.88 21.32 5.49
N CYS A 132 -9.73 21.34 4.81
CA CYS A 132 -8.50 20.70 5.28
C CYS A 132 -7.66 21.71 6.06
N GLU A 133 -7.96 21.85 7.35
CA GLU A 133 -7.26 22.77 8.25
C GLU A 133 -6.09 22.05 8.94
N ASP A 134 -6.32 20.83 9.46
CA ASP A 134 -5.32 20.03 10.18
C ASP A 134 -5.09 18.66 9.51
N PRO A 135 -4.11 18.53 8.60
CA PRO A 135 -3.88 17.28 7.86
C PRO A 135 -3.17 16.19 8.66
N ASP A 136 -2.83 16.45 9.92
CA ASP A 136 -2.28 15.45 10.85
C ASP A 136 -3.40 14.65 11.56
N GLU A 137 -4.64 15.15 11.56
CA GLU A 137 -5.81 14.49 12.17
C GLU A 137 -6.55 13.56 11.19
N GLY A 138 -6.26 13.70 9.90
CA GLY A 138 -6.94 12.96 8.85
C GLY A 138 -6.28 13.19 7.50
N ALA A 139 -6.50 12.26 6.57
CA ALA A 139 -6.06 12.48 5.21
C ALA A 139 -6.95 13.55 4.54
N CYS A 140 -6.42 14.13 3.47
CA CYS A 140 -7.06 15.17 2.70
C CYS A 140 -7.02 14.89 1.20
N ILE A 141 -7.99 15.43 0.47
CA ILE A 141 -8.14 15.21 -0.97
C ILE A 141 -8.63 16.47 -1.68
N GLY A 142 -8.12 16.72 -2.89
CA GLY A 142 -8.58 17.84 -3.70
C GLY A 142 -9.96 17.58 -4.32
N ARG A 143 -10.75 18.64 -4.48
CA ARG A 143 -11.95 18.65 -5.34
C ARG A 143 -11.54 18.67 -6.82
N ALA A 144 -12.49 18.81 -7.74
CA ALA A 144 -12.27 18.65 -9.18
C ALA A 144 -11.15 19.51 -9.83
N ASN A 145 -10.67 20.58 -9.20
CA ASN A 145 -9.62 21.47 -9.74
C ASN A 145 -8.51 21.77 -8.71
N ALA A 146 -8.31 20.88 -7.75
CA ALA A 146 -7.22 21.01 -6.77
C ALA A 146 -6.57 19.65 -6.51
N ASN A 147 -5.31 19.65 -6.15
CA ASN A 147 -4.65 18.48 -5.58
C ASN A 147 -4.37 18.77 -4.11
N PHE A 148 -4.76 17.86 -3.22
CA PHE A 148 -4.10 17.82 -1.91
C PHE A 148 -2.83 17.01 -2.07
N VAL A 149 -1.68 17.63 -1.84
CA VAL A 149 -0.36 17.10 -2.19
C VAL A 149 0.30 16.51 -0.95
N TYR A 150 0.94 15.36 -1.15
CA TYR A 150 1.75 14.66 -0.16
C TYR A 150 3.17 14.49 -0.70
N GLN A 151 4.13 14.56 0.21
CA GLN A 151 5.53 14.28 -0.05
C GLN A 151 5.86 12.88 0.45
N LEU A 152 6.46 12.04 -0.40
CA LEU A 152 6.96 10.75 0.04
C LEU A 152 8.20 10.96 0.92
N SER A 153 8.23 10.33 2.09
CA SER A 153 9.45 10.26 2.88
C SER A 153 10.46 9.42 2.10
N VAL A 154 11.64 9.98 1.87
CA VAL A 154 12.75 9.22 1.32
C VAL A 154 13.22 8.28 2.42
N THR A 155 12.60 7.10 2.53
CA THR A 155 13.21 6.06 3.35
C THR A 155 14.54 5.71 2.68
N PRO A 156 15.68 5.74 3.39
CA PRO A 156 16.97 5.35 2.86
C PRO A 156 17.05 3.85 2.52
N ARG A 157 16.00 3.20 1.98
CA ARG A 157 16.05 1.80 1.56
C ARG A 157 17.07 1.60 0.44
N LYS A 158 17.30 2.63 -0.41
CA LYS A 158 18.43 2.65 -1.35
C LYS A 158 19.80 2.80 -0.68
N LEU A 159 19.90 3.47 0.47
CA LEU A 159 21.17 3.59 1.19
C LEU A 159 21.47 2.33 2.03
N LEU A 160 20.47 1.73 2.67
CA LEU A 160 20.59 0.45 3.38
C LEU A 160 20.95 -0.70 2.43
N ASN A 161 20.32 -0.77 1.25
CA ASN A 161 20.68 -1.78 0.24
C ASN A 161 22.03 -1.50 -0.44
N SER A 162 22.48 -0.24 -0.49
CA SER A 162 23.85 0.11 -0.95
C SER A 162 24.94 -0.24 0.06
N LEU A 163 24.59 -0.35 1.35
CA LEU A 163 25.48 -0.78 2.42
C LEU A 163 25.45 -2.31 2.62
N GLN A 164 24.29 -2.96 2.43
CA GLN A 164 24.14 -4.42 2.57
C GLN A 164 24.76 -5.23 1.43
N THR A 165 25.01 -4.63 0.26
CA THR A 165 25.70 -5.31 -0.86
C THR A 165 27.22 -5.39 -0.69
N LYS A 166 27.81 -4.81 0.36
CA LYS A 166 29.28 -4.80 0.59
C LYS A 166 29.79 -5.71 1.71
N HIS A 167 28.92 -6.41 2.44
CA HIS A 167 29.34 -7.44 3.40
C HIS A 167 28.71 -8.81 3.11
N GLY A 168 29.37 -9.57 2.24
CA GLY A 168 30.00 -10.81 2.72
C GLY A 168 29.17 -12.07 2.91
N TYR A 169 28.07 -12.31 2.19
CA TYR A 169 27.43 -13.65 2.13
C TYR A 169 27.71 -14.43 0.84
N ASN A 170 28.76 -14.04 0.09
CA ASN A 170 29.09 -14.67 -1.19
C ASN A 170 30.44 -15.40 -1.23
N ALA A 171 31.11 -15.60 -0.09
CA ALA A 171 32.35 -16.41 -0.05
C ALA A 171 32.13 -17.85 0.45
N LEU A 172 31.09 -18.11 1.24
CA LEU A 172 30.83 -19.45 1.81
C LEU A 172 29.98 -20.34 0.89
N LEU A 173 29.15 -19.77 0.01
CA LEU A 173 28.32 -20.52 -0.92
C LEU A 173 29.13 -21.16 -2.07
N PHE A 174 30.23 -20.52 -2.48
CA PHE A 174 31.11 -21.06 -3.53
C PHE A 174 31.93 -22.27 -3.07
N VAL A 175 32.20 -22.41 -1.77
CA VAL A 175 32.89 -23.58 -1.22
C VAL A 175 31.97 -24.80 -1.26
N PHE A 176 30.69 -24.64 -0.94
CA PHE A 176 29.69 -25.73 -0.99
C PHE A 176 29.42 -26.22 -2.42
N VAL A 177 29.41 -25.34 -3.41
CA VAL A 177 29.19 -25.73 -4.82
C VAL A 177 30.37 -26.53 -5.40
N ARG A 178 31.59 -26.38 -4.87
CA ARG A 178 32.75 -27.21 -5.29
C ARG A 178 32.75 -28.61 -4.68
N VAL A 179 32.22 -28.77 -3.46
CA VAL A 179 32.16 -30.08 -2.79
C VAL A 179 31.15 -31.01 -3.47
N LEU A 180 30.06 -30.47 -4.03
CA LEU A 180 29.02 -31.26 -4.69
C LEU A 180 29.38 -31.72 -6.12
N LYS A 181 30.52 -31.29 -6.69
CA LYS A 181 30.93 -31.69 -8.04
C LYS A 181 31.68 -33.03 -8.11
N PHE A 182 31.94 -33.70 -6.98
CA PHE A 182 32.74 -34.94 -6.93
C PHE A 182 32.04 -36.17 -6.33
N SER A 183 30.74 -36.13 -6.04
CA SER A 183 30.02 -37.31 -5.54
C SER A 183 29.01 -37.83 -6.56
N SER A 184 29.12 -39.12 -6.88
CA SER A 184 28.41 -39.89 -7.92
C SER A 184 26.88 -40.00 -7.77
N ILE A 185 26.20 -39.05 -7.14
CA ILE A 185 24.79 -39.17 -6.74
C ILE A 185 23.81 -38.57 -7.77
N ALA A 186 24.30 -38.03 -8.89
CA ALA A 186 23.49 -37.35 -9.92
C ALA A 186 22.57 -38.26 -10.77
N ARG A 187 22.13 -39.43 -10.29
CA ARG A 187 21.39 -40.39 -11.12
C ARG A 187 20.06 -40.93 -10.60
N LEU A 188 19.48 -40.42 -9.50
CA LEU A 188 18.33 -41.12 -8.90
C LEU A 188 17.17 -40.32 -8.31
N LEU A 189 16.86 -39.11 -8.81
CA LEU A 189 15.54 -38.50 -8.54
C LEU A 189 15.03 -37.69 -9.74
N LYS A 190 14.67 -38.41 -10.81
CA LYS A 190 13.55 -38.01 -11.67
C LYS A 190 12.36 -38.85 -11.21
N THR A 191 11.19 -38.22 -11.16
CA THR A 191 9.88 -38.76 -10.74
C THR A 191 9.72 -38.95 -9.24
N LEU A 192 9.06 -37.98 -8.60
CA LEU A 192 7.88 -38.20 -7.75
C LEU A 192 7.32 -36.81 -7.41
N VAL A 193 6.47 -36.32 -8.30
CA VAL A 193 5.52 -35.25 -8.04
C VAL A 193 4.45 -35.85 -7.11
N CYS A 194 4.13 -35.17 -6.02
CA CYS A 194 2.86 -35.36 -5.32
C CYS A 194 2.36 -33.99 -4.86
N GLU A 195 1.40 -33.45 -5.62
CA GLU A 195 0.23 -32.77 -5.04
C GLU A 195 -0.95 -33.74 -5.13
N PRO A 196 -2.06 -33.57 -4.38
CA PRO A 196 -2.38 -32.46 -3.48
C PRO A 196 -2.76 -32.93 -2.06
N CYS A 197 -2.66 -32.04 -1.06
CA CYS A 197 -3.42 -32.19 0.18
C CYS A 197 -4.28 -30.94 0.38
N LEU A 198 -5.47 -30.98 -0.22
CA LEU A 198 -6.64 -30.22 0.23
C LEU A 198 -7.23 -30.93 1.46
N ALA A 199 -7.22 -30.30 2.64
CA ALA A 199 -8.29 -30.41 3.63
C ALA A 199 -8.12 -29.49 4.86
N LYS A 200 -9.02 -28.50 4.93
CA LYS A 200 -9.84 -28.07 6.10
C LYS A 200 -9.18 -27.38 7.32
N ALA A 201 -9.43 -26.07 7.37
CA ALA A 201 -10.22 -25.33 8.37
C ALA A 201 -9.92 -25.48 9.90
N SER A 202 -9.47 -24.35 10.50
CA SER A 202 -9.97 -23.61 11.68
C SER A 202 -10.65 -24.39 12.82
N PRO A 203 -10.43 -24.12 14.14
CA PRO A 203 -10.56 -22.77 14.74
C PRO A 203 -9.73 -22.43 16.01
N SER A 204 -9.42 -21.14 16.21
CA SER A 204 -9.57 -20.43 17.49
C SER A 204 -9.04 -19.00 17.41
N GLY A 205 -9.95 -18.03 17.41
CA GLY A 205 -9.65 -16.62 17.68
C GLY A 205 -9.63 -16.35 19.20
N PRO A 206 -8.95 -15.28 19.64
CA PRO A 206 -8.96 -14.87 21.04
C PRO A 206 -10.30 -14.21 21.43
N ARG A 207 -10.78 -14.65 22.60
CA ARG A 207 -11.98 -14.18 23.30
C ARG A 207 -11.66 -12.88 24.04
N PHE A 208 -12.15 -11.75 23.54
CA PHE A 208 -12.23 -10.52 24.34
C PHE A 208 -13.52 -10.54 25.16
N THR A 209 -13.37 -10.37 26.47
CA THR A 209 -14.46 -10.16 27.42
C THR A 209 -14.39 -8.71 27.88
N GLY A 210 -15.52 -8.01 27.88
CA GLY A 210 -15.67 -6.72 28.56
C GLY A 210 -16.28 -5.60 27.71
N LEU A 211 -17.61 -5.52 27.67
CA LEU A 211 -18.34 -4.27 27.44
C LEU A 211 -19.16 -3.97 28.69
N GLY A 212 -18.81 -2.89 29.39
CA GLY A 212 -19.66 -2.26 30.39
C GLY A 212 -20.66 -1.35 29.70
N TRP A 213 -21.95 -1.61 29.90
CA TRP A 213 -23.06 -0.78 29.46
C TRP A 213 -23.27 0.35 30.47
N GLN A 214 -22.75 1.56 30.22
CA GLN A 214 -23.27 2.76 30.91
C GLN A 214 -22.98 4.18 30.34
N GLU A 215 -22.42 4.37 29.14
CA GLU A 215 -22.23 5.74 28.60
C GLU A 215 -22.78 5.95 27.17
N LEU A 216 -24.10 5.80 27.01
CA LEU A 216 -24.82 6.18 25.77
C LEU A 216 -26.07 7.01 26.07
N SER A 217 -25.90 8.14 26.76
CA SER A 217 -27.00 9.08 27.08
C SER A 217 -26.68 10.54 26.69
N GLY A 218 -26.03 10.76 25.54
CA GLY A 218 -25.59 12.11 25.15
C GLY A 218 -25.56 12.51 23.68
N MET A 219 -25.91 11.65 22.71
CA MET A 219 -25.84 12.04 21.28
C MET A 219 -27.21 12.07 20.62
N ARG A 220 -27.59 13.26 20.15
CA ARG A 220 -28.80 13.53 19.35
C ARG A 220 -28.77 12.69 18.07
N THR A 221 -29.87 12.00 17.80
CA THR A 221 -30.10 11.33 16.53
C THR A 221 -30.37 12.37 15.43
N PRO A 222 -29.74 12.26 14.24
CA PRO A 222 -30.01 13.15 13.12
C PRO A 222 -31.45 12.96 12.61
N THR A 223 -32.16 14.05 12.35
CA THR A 223 -33.55 14.01 11.89
C THR A 223 -33.62 13.78 10.38
N ILE A 224 -34.80 13.39 9.90
CA ILE A 224 -35.09 13.03 8.50
C ILE A 224 -34.84 14.20 7.51
N GLN A 225 -34.70 15.44 8.00
CA GLN A 225 -34.44 16.62 7.17
C GLN A 225 -32.98 16.73 6.66
N ASP A 226 -32.01 16.07 7.31
CA ASP A 226 -30.60 16.14 6.89
C ASP A 226 -30.27 15.25 5.68
N ARG A 227 -31.23 14.43 5.21
CA ARG A 227 -31.08 13.50 4.07
C ARG A 227 -31.31 14.11 2.70
N GLN A 228 -31.74 15.37 2.59
CA GLN A 228 -32.11 15.98 1.30
C GLN A 228 -30.96 16.67 0.55
N ALA A 229 -29.75 16.73 1.10
CA ALA A 229 -28.60 17.37 0.43
C ALA A 229 -27.79 16.45 -0.51
N PHE A 230 -28.14 15.16 -0.60
CA PHE A 230 -27.47 14.21 -1.50
C PHE A 230 -28.30 13.99 -2.77
N GLN A 231 -28.14 14.89 -3.74
CA GLN A 231 -28.48 14.61 -5.14
C GLN A 231 -27.18 14.53 -5.95
N PRO A 232 -26.94 13.46 -6.72
CA PRO A 232 -25.80 13.39 -7.62
C PRO A 232 -26.03 14.31 -8.82
N PHE A 233 -25.13 15.28 -9.03
CA PHE A 233 -25.10 16.04 -10.28
C PHE A 233 -24.66 15.08 -11.41
N GLN A 234 -25.57 14.89 -12.38
CA GLN A 234 -25.30 14.25 -13.67
C GLN A 234 -24.33 15.08 -14.51
#